data_AF-A0A924IAK4-F1
#
_entry.id   AF-A0A924IAK4-F1
#
_cell.length_a   1.000
_cell.length_b   1.000
_cell.length_c   1.000
_cell.angle_alpha   90.00
_cell.angle_beta   90.00
_cell.angle_gamma   90.00
#
_symmetry.space_group_name_H-M   'P 1'
#
loop_
_entity.id
_entity.type
_entity.pdbx_description
1 polymer ?
#
loop_
_entity_poly.entity_id
_entity_poly.type
_entity_poly.pdbx_seq_one_letter_code
_entity_poly.pdbx_strand_id
1 'polypeptide(L)'
;MEVPPKLDVARTLLSPNARLVMWACHDEKRHVSLWLTEVTTGKTKFFAKLPTPDLDHFTSIYNSLLWLPDSRGISFVSQGTLYLFDVKQKKHTY
;
A
#
# COMPACT_ATOMS: atom_id res chain seq x y z
N MET A 1 -9.74 9.67 12.24
CA MET A 1 -9.57 8.24 11.97
C MET A 1 -10.23 8.01 10.63
N GLU A 2 -9.46 7.72 9.58
CA GLU A 2 -10.07 7.40 8.28
C GLU A 2 -10.55 5.95 8.34
N VAL A 3 -11.82 5.73 8.04
CA VAL A 3 -12.41 4.40 8.03
C VAL A 3 -12.02 3.75 6.71
N PRO A 4 -11.32 2.61 6.72
CA PRO A 4 -11.13 1.81 5.52
C PRO A 4 -12.50 1.54 4.88
N PRO A 5 -12.67 1.69 3.55
CA PRO A 5 -13.86 1.15 2.91
C PRO A 5 -14.03 -0.34 3.27
N LYS A 6 -15.24 -0.91 3.13
CA LYS A 6 -15.42 -2.37 3.17
C LYS A 6 -14.58 -2.95 2.04
N LEU A 7 -13.45 -3.55 2.37
CA LEU A 7 -12.46 -3.98 1.38
C LEU A 7 -11.87 -5.32 1.81
N ASP A 8 -11.68 -6.19 0.84
CA ASP A 8 -10.88 -7.39 1.04
C ASP A 8 -9.41 -6.99 1.15
N VAL A 9 -8.80 -7.32 2.29
CA VAL A 9 -7.38 -7.14 2.50
C VAL A 9 -6.64 -8.17 1.67
N ALA A 10 -5.90 -7.71 0.67
CA ALA A 10 -5.22 -8.56 -0.29
C ALA A 10 -3.77 -8.88 0.11
N ARG A 11 -3.11 -7.97 0.83
CA ARG A 11 -1.74 -8.18 1.32
C ARG A 11 -1.45 -7.34 2.56
N THR A 12 -0.65 -7.90 3.47
CA THR A 12 -0.16 -7.24 4.67
C THR A 12 1.34 -7.42 4.81
N LEU A 13 2.07 -6.35 5.14
CA LEU A 13 3.52 -6.33 5.28
C LEU A 13 3.95 -5.45 6.45
N LEU A 14 4.70 -6.03 7.39
CA LEU A 14 5.34 -5.30 8.49
C LEU A 14 6.58 -4.55 7.97
N SER A 15 6.77 -3.30 8.39
CA SER A 15 7.98 -2.54 8.08
C SER A 15 9.21 -3.19 8.75
N PRO A 16 10.42 -3.08 8.17
CA PRO A 16 11.63 -3.67 8.76
C PRO A 16 11.94 -3.22 10.20
N ASN A 17 11.56 -1.99 10.54
CA ASN A 17 11.69 -1.45 11.91
C ASN A 17 10.52 -1.80 12.85
N ALA A 18 9.56 -2.62 12.40
CA ALA A 18 8.37 -3.07 13.13
C ALA A 18 7.46 -1.95 13.69
N ARG A 19 7.51 -0.73 13.13
CA ARG A 19 6.68 0.39 13.57
C ARG A 19 5.37 0.53 12.81
N LEU A 20 5.34 0.07 11.56
CA LEU A 20 4.20 0.23 10.66
C LEU A 20 3.83 -1.11 10.04
N VAL A 21 2.53 -1.37 9.95
CA VAL A 21 1.97 -2.40 9.08
C VAL A 21 1.42 -1.69 7.86
N MET A 22 1.94 -2.03 6.69
CA MET A 22 1.27 -1.71 5.44
C MET A 22 0.27 -2.80 5.13
N TRP A 23 -0.92 -2.42 4.69
CA TRP A 23 -1.84 -3.35 4.07
C TRP A 23 -2.44 -2.75 2.80
N ALA A 24 -2.65 -3.62 1.82
CA ALA A 24 -3.19 -3.30 0.52
C ALA A 24 -4.59 -3.89 0.39
N CYS A 25 -5.47 -3.12 -0.21
CA CYS A 25 -6.88 -3.45 -0.38
C CYS A 25 -7.38 -2.95 -1.73
N HIS A 26 -8.51 -3.45 -2.21
CA HIS A 26 -9.13 -2.95 -3.44
C HIS A 26 -10.63 -2.73 -3.30
N ASP A 27 -11.15 -1.69 -3.95
CA ASP A 27 -12.59 -1.41 -4.01
C ASP A 27 -13.32 -2.29 -5.05
N GLU A 28 -14.64 -2.16 -5.16
CA GLU A 28 -15.45 -2.91 -6.14
C GLU A 28 -15.05 -2.62 -7.60
N LYS A 29 -14.44 -1.46 -7.86
CA LYS A 29 -13.87 -1.07 -9.15
C LYS A 29 -12.42 -1.54 -9.30
N ARG A 30 -11.96 -2.36 -8.37
CA ARG A 30 -10.61 -2.87 -8.19
C ARG A 30 -9.53 -1.78 -8.12
N HIS A 31 -9.81 -0.59 -7.59
CA HIS A 31 -8.71 0.35 -7.32
C HIS A 31 -7.90 -0.11 -6.11
N VAL A 32 -6.60 -0.32 -6.28
CA VAL A 32 -5.73 -0.66 -5.15
C VAL A 32 -5.38 0.57 -4.35
N SER A 33 -5.59 0.49 -3.03
CA SER A 33 -5.13 1.48 -2.07
C SER A 33 -4.19 0.83 -1.06
N LEU A 34 -3.19 1.60 -0.66
CA LEU A 34 -2.27 1.27 0.42
C LEU A 34 -2.63 2.06 1.66
N TRP A 35 -2.56 1.38 2.79
CA TRP A 35 -2.83 1.92 4.10
C TRP A 35 -1.70 1.59 5.04
N LEU A 36 -1.49 2.47 6.02
CA LEU A 36 -0.47 2.29 7.05
C LEU A 36 -1.13 2.32 8.43
N THR A 37 -0.84 1.29 9.21
CA THR A 37 -1.27 1.16 10.60
C THR A 37 -0.04 1.22 11.51
N GLU A 38 -0.03 2.13 12.47
CA GLU A 38 1.00 2.17 13.50
C GLU A 38 0.79 1.02 14.49
N VAL A 39 1.84 0.21 14.69
CA VAL A 39 1.75 -1.05 15.47
C VAL A 39 1.36 -0.80 16.91
N THR A 40 1.89 0.26 17.54
CA THR A 40 1.68 0.53 18.96
C THR A 40 0.35 1.20 19.28
N THR A 41 -0.18 2.00 18.35
CA THR A 41 -1.40 2.80 18.60
C THR A 41 -2.62 2.27 17.85
N GLY A 42 -2.43 1.37 16.88
CA GLY A 42 -3.47 0.94 15.94
C GLY A 42 -3.95 2.05 15.00
N LYS A 43 -3.38 3.25 15.06
CA LYS A 43 -3.80 4.37 14.22
C LYS A 43 -3.51 4.06 12.77
N THR A 44 -4.56 4.14 11.97
CA THR A 44 -4.55 3.79 10.56
C THR A 44 -4.78 5.04 9.72
N LYS A 45 -4.01 5.18 8.64
CA LYS A 45 -4.12 6.29 7.68
C LYS A 45 -4.05 5.78 6.25
N PHE A 46 -4.75 6.45 5.35
CA PHE A 46 -4.51 6.27 3.92
C PHE A 46 -3.08 6.69 3.57
N PHE A 47 -2.42 5.92 2.71
CA PHE A 47 -1.06 6.21 2.27
C PHE A 47 -1.01 6.61 0.80
N ALA A 48 -1.46 5.73 -0.09
CA ALA A 48 -1.38 5.95 -1.53
C ALA A 48 -2.48 5.18 -2.26
N LYS A 49 -2.94 5.72 -3.38
CA LYS A 49 -3.69 4.97 -4.39
C LYS A 49 -2.68 4.52 -5.44
N LEU A 50 -2.67 3.22 -5.76
CA LEU A 50 -1.78 2.72 -6.80
C LEU A 50 -2.40 3.00 -8.17
N PRO A 51 -1.60 3.40 -9.17
CA PRO A 51 -2.03 3.35 -10.56
C PRO A 51 -2.37 1.89 -10.90
N THR A 52 -3.63 1.61 -11.19
CA THR A 52 -4.13 0.27 -11.51
C THR A 52 -4.28 0.05 -13.00
N PRO A 53 -3.55 -0.97 -13.48
CA PRO A 53 -3.76 -1.67 -14.74
C PRO A 53 -5.17 -2.00 -15.13
N ASP A 54 -5.41 -2.25 -16.41
CA ASP A 54 -6.49 -3.13 -16.86
C ASP A 54 -6.60 -4.41 -16.01
N LEU A 55 -7.84 -4.88 -15.87
CA LEU A 55 -8.37 -5.69 -14.77
C LEU A 55 -7.69 -7.06 -14.51
N ASP A 56 -6.74 -7.47 -15.33
CA ASP A 56 -6.17 -8.83 -15.37
C ASP A 56 -4.89 -9.03 -14.54
N HIS A 57 -4.32 -7.98 -13.94
CA HIS A 57 -2.99 -8.05 -13.29
C HIS A 57 -2.96 -7.78 -11.78
N PHE A 58 -4.09 -7.86 -11.09
CA PHE A 58 -4.18 -7.57 -9.65
C PHE A 58 -3.23 -8.37 -8.76
N THR A 59 -3.12 -9.67 -9.01
CA THR A 59 -2.23 -10.56 -8.24
C THR A 59 -0.76 -10.15 -8.39
N SER A 60 -0.36 -9.61 -9.54
CA SER A 60 1.01 -9.15 -9.80
C SER A 60 1.37 -7.89 -9.00
N ILE A 61 0.43 -6.94 -8.89
CA ILE A 61 0.61 -5.72 -8.08
C ILE A 61 0.82 -6.11 -6.61
N TYR A 62 0.00 -7.02 -6.09
CA TYR A 62 0.15 -7.43 -4.70
C TYR A 62 1.48 -8.09 -4.46
N ASN A 63 1.92 -9.03 -5.30
CA ASN A 63 3.16 -9.78 -5.10
C ASN A 63 4.44 -8.93 -5.19
N SER A 64 4.40 -7.80 -5.90
CA SER A 64 5.57 -6.92 -6.04
C SER A 64 5.71 -5.86 -4.94
N LEU A 65 4.70 -5.68 -4.08
CA LEU A 65 4.78 -4.75 -2.94
C LEU A 65 5.86 -5.15 -1.94
N LEU A 66 6.77 -4.25 -1.62
CA LEU A 66 7.88 -4.48 -0.69
C LEU A 66 8.16 -3.21 0.12
N TRP A 67 8.59 -3.39 1.37
CA TRP A 67 9.20 -2.31 2.14
C TRP A 67 10.66 -2.14 1.73
N LEU A 68 11.10 -0.88 1.64
CA LEU A 68 12.52 -0.59 1.59
C LEU A 68 13.17 -0.98 2.94
N PRO A 69 14.41 -1.51 2.94
CA PRO A 69 15.08 -1.98 4.16
C PRO A 69 15.20 -0.91 5.26
N ASP A 70 15.29 0.36 4.89
CA ASP A 70 15.40 1.49 5.81
C ASP A 70 14.05 1.94 6.40
N SER A 71 12.95 1.26 6.03
CA SER A 71 11.56 1.59 6.42
C SER A 71 11.10 3.00 6.02
N ARG A 72 11.79 3.67 5.09
CA ARG A 72 11.41 5.03 4.64
C ARG A 72 10.44 5.02 3.47
N GLY A 73 10.31 3.89 2.78
CA GLY A 73 9.42 3.81 1.65
C GLY A 73 8.95 2.41 1.32
N ILE A 74 8.05 2.37 0.34
CA ILE A 74 7.46 1.17 -0.23
C ILE A 74 7.72 1.20 -1.73
N SER A 75 8.09 0.05 -2.28
CA SER A 75 8.24 -0.15 -3.72
C SER A 75 7.16 -1.09 -4.25
N PHE A 76 6.75 -0.89 -5.49
CA PHE A 76 5.99 -1.89 -6.24
C PHE A 76 6.25 -1.75 -7.73
N VAL A 77 5.93 -2.81 -8.49
CA VAL A 77 6.03 -2.81 -9.95
C VAL A 77 4.65 -2.96 -10.55
N SER A 78 4.34 -2.11 -11.51
CA SER A 78 3.12 -2.20 -12.32
C SER A 78 3.43 -1.80 -13.76
N GLN A 79 2.98 -2.62 -14.72
CA GLN A 79 3.26 -2.45 -16.16
C GLN A 79 4.74 -2.21 -16.48
N GLY A 80 5.64 -2.93 -15.82
CA GLY A 80 7.08 -2.76 -16.03
C GLY A 80 7.67 -1.44 -15.49
N THR A 81 6.86 -0.62 -14.81
CA THR A 81 7.32 0.59 -14.13
C THR A 81 7.50 0.31 -12.64
N LEU A 82 8.68 0.64 -12.11
CA LEU A 82 8.96 0.65 -10.67
C LEU A 82 8.51 1.98 -10.08
N TYR A 83 7.69 1.92 -9.05
CA TYR A 83 7.28 3.07 -8.26
C TYR A 83 7.87 2.99 -6.87
N LEU A 84 8.25 4.15 -6.34
CA LEU A 84 8.82 4.31 -5.00
C LEU A 84 8.02 5.38 -4.25
N PHE A 85 7.45 5.01 -3.11
CA PHE A 85 6.69 5.91 -2.25
C PHE A 85 7.44 6.21 -0.97
N ASP A 86 7.69 7.49 -0.69
CA ASP A 86 8.20 7.92 0.61
C ASP A 86 7.05 7.99 1.63
N VAL A 87 7.22 7.28 2.76
CA VAL A 87 6.25 7.13 3.86
C VAL A 87 6.04 8.44 4.63
N LYS A 88 7.02 9.36 4.60
CA LYS A 88 6.97 10.67 5.23
C LYS A 88 6.32 11.73 4.34
N GLN A 89 6.22 11.51 3.03
CA GLN A 89 5.60 12.46 2.13
C GLN A 89 4.08 12.49 2.36
N LYS A 90 3.52 13.70 2.47
CA LYS A 90 2.08 13.87 2.71
C LYS A 90 1.32 13.63 1.40
N LYS A 91 0.85 12.40 1.23
CA LYS A 91 -0.17 11.94 0.27
C LYS A 91 0.31 11.84 -1.18
N HIS A 92 0.24 10.62 -1.73
CA HIS A 92 0.50 10.34 -3.15
C HIS A 92 -0.83 10.08 -3.85
N THR A 93 -1.16 10.93 -4.83
CA THR A 93 -2.35 10.76 -5.67
C THR A 93 -1.87 10.87 -7.12
N TYR A 94 -2.06 9.81 -7.90
CA TYR A 94 -1.79 9.76 -9.33
C TYR A 94 -3.10 9.81 -10.11
#